data_AF-A0A372JF45-F1
#
_entry.id   AF-A0A372JF45-F1
#
_cell.length_a   1.000
_cell.length_b   1.000
_cell.length_c   1.000
_cell.angle_alpha   90.00
_cell.angle_beta   90.00
_cell.angle_gamma   90.00
#
_symmetry.space_group_name_H-M   'P 1'
#
loop_
_entity.id
_entity.type
_entity.pdbx_description
1 polymer ?
#
loop_
_entity_poly.entity_id
_entity_poly.type
_entity_poly.pdbx_seq_one_letter_code
_entity_poly.pdbx_strand_id
1 'polypeptide(L)'
;MPIGPVRPAVRAAAYRVLADLPDVRSLGTVTDLRGRRGQALTRQGDDAEGVGTGAYRLVIDPNTGAPLETTSAGSGFMDYMSVLNFGYTDETPPPAHG
;
A
#
# COMPACT_ATOMS: atom_id res chain seq x y z
N MET A 1 -0.70 -24.40 -5.61
CA MET A 1 0.30 -23.94 -4.63
C MET A 1 -0.28 -22.69 -3.97
N PRO A 2 -0.55 -22.65 -2.66
CA PRO A 2 -1.03 -21.42 -2.05
C PRO A 2 0.10 -20.39 -2.05
N ILE A 3 -0.16 -19.19 -2.56
CA ILE A 3 0.79 -18.07 -2.48
C ILE A 3 0.86 -17.61 -1.01
N GLY A 4 1.86 -18.09 -0.28
CA GLY A 4 2.10 -17.66 1.10
C GLY A 4 2.43 -16.17 1.21
N PRO A 5 2.43 -15.61 2.44
CA PRO A 5 2.86 -14.23 2.67
C PRO A 5 4.26 -14.03 2.09
N VAL A 6 4.41 -12.92 1.36
CA VAL A 6 5.63 -12.58 0.65
C VAL A 6 6.80 -12.50 1.65
N ARG A 7 7.95 -13.12 1.35
CA ARG A 7 9.14 -13.04 2.21
C ARG A 7 9.58 -11.58 2.39
N PRO A 8 10.09 -11.16 3.57
CA PRO A 8 10.53 -9.78 3.80
C PRO A 8 11.50 -9.24 2.73
N ALA A 9 12.45 -10.07 2.30
CA ALA A 9 13.41 -9.69 1.25
C ALA A 9 12.74 -9.39 -0.11
N VAL A 10 11.66 -10.09 -0.45
CA VAL A 10 10.91 -9.86 -1.69
C VAL A 10 10.11 -8.57 -1.59
N ARG A 11 9.51 -8.26 -0.43
CA ARG A 11 8.89 -6.94 -0.20
C ARG A 11 9.90 -5.80 -0.32
N ALA A 12 11.06 -5.93 0.30
CA ALA A 12 12.12 -4.93 0.21
C ALA A 12 12.61 -4.74 -1.24
N ALA A 13 12.71 -5.82 -2.02
CA ALA A 13 13.02 -5.71 -3.45
C ALA A 13 11.93 -4.95 -4.21
N ALA A 14 10.65 -5.26 -3.98
CA ALA A 14 9.53 -4.55 -4.60
C ALA A 14 9.53 -3.06 -4.25
N TYR A 15 9.77 -2.69 -2.98
CA TYR A 15 9.82 -1.28 -2.58
C TYR A 15 11.00 -0.53 -3.19
N ARG A 16 12.15 -1.18 -3.41
CA ARG A 16 13.26 -0.57 -4.14
C ARG A 16 12.88 -0.29 -5.59
N VAL A 17 12.26 -1.26 -6.27
CA VAL A 17 11.78 -1.06 -7.64
C VAL A 17 10.81 0.12 -7.69
N LEU A 18 9.83 0.19 -6.77
CA LEU A 18 8.91 1.33 -6.71
C LEU A 18 9.64 2.66 -6.46
N ALA A 19 10.64 2.69 -5.59
CA ALA A 19 11.39 3.91 -5.29
C ALA A 19 12.28 4.38 -6.46
N ASP A 20 12.68 3.47 -7.35
CA ASP A 20 13.47 3.78 -8.55
C ASP A 20 12.60 4.23 -9.73
N LEU A 21 11.27 4.12 -9.63
CA LEU A 21 10.36 4.62 -10.66
C LEU A 21 10.34 6.15 -10.69
N PRO A 22 10.50 6.80 -11.86
CA PRO A 22 10.65 8.25 -11.97
C PRO A 22 9.40 9.05 -11.60
N ASP A 23 8.24 8.42 -11.64
CA ASP A 23 6.93 9.00 -11.31
C ASP A 23 6.47 8.72 -9.87
N VAL A 24 7.24 7.91 -9.13
CA VAL A 24 7.03 7.67 -7.71
C VAL A 24 7.78 8.71 -6.89
N ARG A 25 7.07 9.31 -5.95
CA ARG A 25 7.59 10.33 -5.04
C ARG A 25 7.44 9.89 -3.59
N SER A 26 8.47 10.12 -2.79
CA SER A 26 8.38 9.96 -1.34
C SER A 26 7.71 11.18 -0.72
N LEU A 27 6.70 10.94 0.13
CA LEU A 27 6.05 11.98 0.93
C LEU A 27 6.64 12.10 2.34
N GLY A 28 7.67 11.32 2.67
CA GLY A 28 8.24 11.29 4.00
C GLY A 28 7.37 10.50 5.00
N THR A 29 7.58 10.78 6.29
CA THR A 29 6.81 10.17 7.37
C THR A 29 5.43 10.81 7.46
N VAL A 30 4.40 9.97 7.44
CA VAL A 30 2.99 10.36 7.54
C VAL A 30 2.31 9.58 8.66
N THR A 31 1.13 10.04 9.06
CA THR A 31 0.20 9.29 9.89
C THR A 31 -0.94 8.80 9.01
N ASP A 32 -1.24 7.49 9.04
CA ASP A 32 -2.41 6.93 8.34
C ASP A 32 -3.71 7.33 9.05
N LEU A 33 -4.88 7.05 8.44
CA LEU A 33 -6.18 7.39 9.06
C LEU A 33 -6.44 6.64 10.37
N ARG A 34 -5.67 5.59 10.67
CA ARG A 34 -5.75 4.81 11.92
C ARG A 34 -4.77 5.30 12.98
N GLY A 35 -4.04 6.40 12.75
CA GLY A 35 -3.10 6.97 13.70
C GLY A 35 -1.72 6.30 13.72
N ARG A 36 -1.43 5.37 12.81
CA ARG A 36 -0.13 4.69 12.72
C ARG A 36 0.85 5.53 11.91
N ARG A 37 2.09 5.65 12.39
CA ARG A 37 3.17 6.34 11.66
C ARG A 37 3.79 5.40 10.62
N GLY A 38 3.97 5.89 9.40
CA GLY A 38 4.61 5.15 8.33
C GLY A 38 5.30 6.04 7.30
N GLN A 39 6.06 5.42 6.40
CA GLN A 39 6.70 6.09 5.27
C GLN A 39 5.75 6.05 4.07
N ALA A 40 5.42 7.21 3.49
CA ALA A 40 4.53 7.27 2.34
C ALA A 40 5.25 7.43 1.01
N LEU A 41 4.73 6.72 0.02
CA LEU A 41 5.03 6.88 -1.40
C LEU A 41 3.76 7.29 -2.13
N THR A 42 3.88 8.11 -3.17
CA THR A 42 2.77 8.49 -4.03
C THR A 42 3.16 8.50 -5.50
N ARG A 43 2.18 8.23 -6.36
CA ARG A 43 2.30 8.23 -7.82
C ARG A 43 1.00 8.75 -8.43
N GLN A 44 1.07 9.41 -9.58
CA GLN A 44 -0.13 9.67 -10.40
C GLN A 44 -0.22 8.55 -11.44
N GLY A 45 -1.38 7.88 -11.51
CA GLY A 45 -1.69 6.98 -12.61
C GLY A 45 -2.48 7.71 -13.69
N ASP A 46 -2.38 7.20 -14.91
CA ASP A 46 -3.18 7.64 -16.05
C ASP A 46 -3.84 6.44 -16.75
N ASP A 47 -4.93 6.70 -17.47
CA ASP A 47 -5.67 5.65 -18.17
C ASP A 47 -4.86 4.97 -19.29
N ALA A 48 -3.80 5.62 -19.80
CA ALA A 48 -2.95 5.04 -20.84
C ALA A 48 -2.08 3.89 -20.31
N GLU A 49 -1.81 3.88 -19.01
CA GLU A 49 -1.13 2.80 -18.30
C GLU A 49 -2.06 1.62 -17.92
N GLY A 50 -3.35 1.71 -18.26
CA GLY A 50 -4.35 0.69 -17.89
C GLY A 50 -4.68 0.67 -16.39
N VAL A 51 -4.28 1.71 -15.66
CA VAL A 51 -4.71 2.01 -14.29
C VAL A 51 -5.62 3.23 -14.33
N GLY A 52 -6.58 3.34 -13.41
CA GLY A 52 -7.47 4.50 -13.41
C GLY A 52 -6.71 5.81 -13.20
N THR A 53 -7.07 6.86 -13.95
CA THR A 53 -6.50 8.19 -13.71
C THR A 53 -6.72 8.63 -12.26
N GLY A 54 -5.64 8.93 -11.54
CA GLY A 54 -5.74 9.33 -10.13
C GLY A 54 -4.44 9.28 -9.33
N ALA A 55 -4.50 9.81 -8.11
CA ALA A 55 -3.39 9.76 -7.17
C ALA A 55 -3.41 8.46 -6.37
N TYR A 56 -2.31 7.72 -6.43
CA TYR A 56 -2.10 6.51 -5.65
C TYR A 56 -1.15 6.82 -4.49
N ARG A 57 -1.44 6.28 -3.32
CA ARG A 57 -0.64 6.42 -2.10
C ARG A 57 -0.48 5.06 -1.44
N LEU A 58 0.74 4.76 -1.01
CA LEU A 58 1.10 3.59 -0.23
C LEU A 58 1.82 4.05 1.03
N VAL A 59 1.37 3.60 2.20
CA VAL A 59 2.04 3.83 3.49
C VAL A 59 2.64 2.52 3.99
N ILE A 60 3.92 2.55 4.36
CA ILE A 60 4.69 1.38 4.80
C ILE A 60 5.16 1.59 6.24
N ASP A 61 5.06 0.56 7.08
CA ASP A 61 5.71 0.53 8.39
C ASP A 61 7.23 0.38 8.21
N PRO A 62 8.04 1.37 8.61
CA PRO A 62 9.49 1.31 8.44
C PRO A 62 10.17 0.21 9.28
N ASN A 63 9.52 -0.27 10.35
CA ASN A 63 10.10 -1.28 11.24
C ASN A 63 9.93 -2.71 10.69
N THR A 64 8.80 -2.97 10.02
CA THR A 64 8.42 -4.33 9.57
C THR A 64 8.40 -4.48 8.05
N GLY A 65 8.42 -3.36 7.31
CA GLY A 65 8.21 -3.34 5.86
C GLY A 65 6.81 -3.84 5.48
N ALA A 66 5.83 -3.69 6.37
CA ALA A 66 4.44 -4.04 6.13
C ALA A 66 3.71 -2.86 5.44
N PRO A 67 2.83 -3.11 4.46
CA PRO A 67 1.90 -2.09 4.02
C PRO A 67 0.91 -1.80 5.16
N LEU A 68 0.71 -0.52 5.48
CA LEU A 68 -0.27 -0.05 6.44
C LEU A 68 -1.56 0.39 5.75
N GLU A 69 -1.41 1.10 4.62
CA GLU A 69 -2.48 1.77 3.90
C GLU A 69 -2.18 1.75 2.40
N THR A 70 -3.20 1.53 1.58
CA THR A 70 -3.19 1.92 0.17
C THR A 70 -4.43 2.75 -0.10
N THR A 71 -4.24 3.90 -0.74
CA THR A 71 -5.33 4.80 -1.11
C THR A 71 -5.20 5.14 -2.59
N SER A 72 -6.31 5.11 -3.33
CA SER A 72 -6.39 5.63 -4.68
C SER A 72 -7.47 6.71 -4.76
N ALA A 73 -7.14 7.81 -5.41
CA ALA A 73 -7.96 9.00 -5.54
C ALA A 73 -8.16 9.31 -7.02
N GLY A 74 -9.21 8.75 -7.62
CA GLY A 74 -9.55 8.93 -9.04
C GLY A 74 -10.64 9.98 -9.27
N SER A 75 -10.98 10.24 -10.53
CA SER A 75 -12.05 11.16 -10.92
C SER A 75 -13.42 10.66 -10.42
N GLY A 76 -13.80 11.09 -9.22
CA GLY A 76 -15.11 10.83 -8.60
C GLY A 76 -15.16 9.70 -7.57
N PHE A 77 -14.04 9.01 -7.28
CA PHE A 77 -13.99 7.96 -6.27
C PHE A 77 -12.67 7.97 -5.49
N MET A 78 -12.78 7.79 -4.18
CA MET A 78 -11.66 7.51 -3.27
C MET A 78 -11.80 6.06 -2.84
N ASP A 79 -10.85 5.21 -3.18
CA ASP A 79 -10.75 3.85 -2.64
C ASP A 79 -9.67 3.83 -1.54
N TYR A 80 -10.01 3.23 -0.40
CA TYR A 80 -9.18 3.21 0.79
C TYR A 80 -9.11 1.81 1.36
N MET A 81 -7.90 1.24 1.39
CA MET A 81 -7.64 -0.06 1.98
C MET A 81 -6.66 0.08 3.15
N SER A 82 -7.11 -0.30 4.35
CA SER A 82 -6.24 -0.47 5.52
C SER A 82 -5.89 -1.94 5.71
N VAL A 83 -4.59 -2.24 5.74
CA VAL A 83 -4.12 -3.57 6.10
C VAL A 83 -3.99 -3.64 7.62
N LEU A 84 -4.79 -4.50 8.23
CA LEU A 84 -4.82 -4.68 9.69
C LEU A 84 -3.88 -5.79 10.14
N ASN A 85 -3.88 -6.90 9.41
CA ASN A 85 -3.02 -8.04 9.65
C ASN A 85 -2.78 -8.78 8.33
N PHE A 86 -1.62 -9.41 8.17
CA PHE A 86 -1.32 -10.31 7.05
C PHE A 86 -0.47 -11.47 7.55
N GLY A 87 -0.89 -12.69 7.25
CA GLY A 87 -0.23 -13.90 7.70
C GLY A 87 -1.06 -15.13 7.35
N TYR A 88 -0.47 -16.32 7.51
CA TYR A 88 -1.27 -17.54 7.54
C TYR A 88 -2.14 -17.49 8.81
N THR A 89 -3.42 -17.73 8.65
CA THR A 89 -4.33 -17.95 9.76
C THR A 89 -5.35 -19.01 9.33
N ASP A 90 -5.70 -19.89 10.28
CA ASP A 90 -6.82 -20.80 10.14
C ASP A 90 -8.12 -20.15 10.65
N GLU A 91 -8.04 -18.94 11.22
CA GLU A 91 -9.17 -18.16 11.69
C GLU A 91 -9.80 -17.35 10.55
N THR A 92 -11.14 -17.38 10.46
CA THR A 92 -11.89 -16.57 9.50
C THR A 92 -11.63 -15.08 9.75
N PRO A 93 -11.35 -14.26 8.71
CA PRO A 93 -11.20 -12.82 8.88
C PRO A 93 -12.44 -12.21 9.54
N PRO A 94 -12.28 -11.29 10.51
CA PRO A 94 -13.41 -10.60 11.10
C PRO A 94 -14.19 -9.83 10.02
N PRO A 95 -15.52 -9.70 10.15
CA PRO A 95 -16.33 -8.98 9.18
C PRO A 95 -15.83 -7.54 9.04
N ALA A 96 -15.76 -7.04 7.80
CA ALA A 96 -15.37 -5.66 7.55
C ALA A 96 -16.36 -4.72 8.24
N HIS A 97 -15.89 -3.90 9.17
CA HIS A 97 -16.70 -2.82 9.74
C HIS A 97 -16.74 -1.68 8.71
N GLY A 98 -17.95 -1.37 8.21
CA GLY A 98 -18.24 -0.23 7.35
C GLY A 98 -18.36 1.09 8.10
#